data_AF-A0A7Y1XC34-F1
#
_entry.id   AF-A0A7Y1XC34-F1
#
_cell.length_a   1.000
_cell.length_b   1.000
_cell.length_c   1.000
_cell.angle_alpha   90.00
_cell.angle_beta   90.00
_cell.angle_gamma   90.00
#
_symmetry.space_group_name_H-M   'P 1'
#
loop_
_entity.id
_entity.type
_entity.pdbx_description
1 polymer ?
#
loop_
_entity_poly.entity_id
_entity_poly.type
_entity_poly.pdbx_seq_one_letter_code
_entity_poly.pdbx_strand_id
1 'polypeptide(L)' 'MGLFKRNPFGHILFIKKWLIRILGLLTHRRFRGFNELQIEGSEIIKNLPDTNVLFISNHQTYFADVIAMI' A
#
# COMPACT_ATOMS: atom_id res chain seq x y z
N MET A 1 -21.42 -13.06 3.61
CA MET A 1 -20.65 -13.40 2.39
C MET A 1 -20.33 -14.89 2.43
N GLY A 2 -20.89 -15.70 1.54
CA GLY A 2 -20.65 -17.15 1.55
C GLY A 2 -19.16 -17.48 1.40
N LEU A 3 -18.67 -18.44 2.18
CA LEU A 3 -17.28 -18.92 2.19
C LEU A 3 -16.78 -19.34 0.80
N PHE A 4 -17.71 -19.73 -0.10
CA PHE A 4 -17.42 -20.21 -1.45
C PHE A 4 -17.71 -19.19 -2.56
N LYS A 5 -17.96 -17.91 -2.24
CA LYS A 5 -18.17 -16.89 -3.28
C LYS A 5 -16.92 -16.78 -4.16
N ARG A 6 -17.10 -16.82 -5.48
CA ARG A 6 -16.01 -16.73 -6.47
C ARG A 6 -15.96 -15.34 -7.13
N ASN A 7 -14.79 -14.96 -7.63
CA ASN A 7 -14.62 -13.79 -8.50
C ASN A 7 -14.83 -14.18 -9.99
N PRO A 8 -14.84 -13.22 -10.94
CA PRO A 8 -15.00 -13.51 -12.37
C PRO A 8 -13.96 -14.46 -12.96
N PHE A 9 -12.81 -14.59 -12.28
CA PHE A 9 -11.72 -15.49 -12.66
C PHE A 9 -11.80 -16.85 -11.96
N GLY A 10 -12.91 -17.17 -11.28
CA GLY A 10 -13.13 -18.46 -10.61
C GLY A 10 -12.47 -18.63 -9.24
N HIS A 11 -11.72 -17.65 -8.73
CA HIS A 11 -11.05 -17.78 -7.43
C HIS A 11 -12.01 -17.64 -6.25
N ILE A 12 -11.85 -18.47 -5.22
CA ILE A 12 -12.58 -18.37 -3.96
C ILE A 12 -12.15 -17.09 -3.22
N LEU A 13 -13.11 -16.19 -2.97
CA LEU A 13 -12.87 -14.90 -2.34
C LEU A 13 -12.30 -15.01 -0.93
N PHE A 14 -12.71 -16.02 -0.16
CA PHE A 14 -12.16 -16.27 1.18
C PHE A 14 -10.65 -16.51 1.13
N ILE A 15 -10.21 -17.43 0.26
CA ILE A 15 -8.78 -17.74 0.08
C ILE A 15 -8.03 -16.52 -0.43
N LYS A 16 -8.56 -15.86 -1.47
CA LYS A 16 -7.95 -14.65 -2.04
C LYS A 16 -7.76 -13.56 -0.98
N LYS A 17 -8.76 -13.35 -0.12
CA LYS A 17 -8.72 -12.34 0.96
C LYS A 17 -7.64 -12.66 1.99
N TRP A 18 -7.53 -13.92 2.43
CA TRP A 18 -6.52 -14.33 3.39
C TRP A 18 -5.11 -14.30 2.80
N LEU A 19 -4.96 -14.69 1.53
CA LEU A 19 -3.69 -14.57 0.80
C LEU A 19 -3.20 -13.12 0.77
N ILE A 20 -4.06 -12.17 0.39
CA ILE A 20 -3.72 -10.74 0.37
C ILE A 20 -3.33 -10.24 1.76
N ARG A 21 -4.02 -10.66 2.83
CA ARG A 21 -3.70 -10.25 4.20
C ARG A 21 -2.34 -10.76 4.67
N ILE A 22 -2.04 -12.04 4.43
CA ILE A 22 -0.77 -12.65 4.82
C ILE A 22 0.38 -12.01 4.04
N LEU A 23 0.25 -11.88 2.72
CA LEU A 23 1.25 -11.21 1.88
C LEU A 23 1.43 -9.75 2.28
N GLY A 24 0.34 -9.04 2.60
CA GLY A 24 0.40 -7.66 3.10
C GLY A 24 1.21 -7.55 4.38
N LEU A 25 1.00 -8.45 5.34
CA LEU A 25 1.73 -8.46 6.62
C LEU A 25 3.23 -8.78 6.43
N LEU A 26 3.56 -9.72 5.54
CA LEU A 26 4.96 -10.06 5.21
C LEU A 26 5.66 -8.88 4.52
N THR A 27 5.00 -8.27 3.54
CA THR A 27 5.54 -7.12 2.80
C THR A 27 5.74 -5.90 3.71
N HIS A 28 4.80 -5.64 4.64
CA HIS A 28 4.95 -4.54 5.61
C HIS A 28 6.20 -4.70 6.49
N ARG A 29 6.51 -5.93 6.93
CA ARG A 29 7.76 -6.21 7.66
C ARG A 29 9.00 -5.94 6.83
N ARG A 30 8.97 -6.22 5.52
CA ARG A 30 10.10 -5.95 4.62
C ARG A 30 10.37 -4.45 4.46
N PHE A 31 9.32 -3.64 4.30
CA PHE A 31 9.43 -2.19 4.18
C PHE A 31 10.05 -1.54 5.43
N ARG A 32 9.70 -2.01 6.63
CA ARG A 32 10.25 -1.49 7.90
C ARG A 32 11.54 -2.16 8.38
N GLY A 33 11.86 -3.36 7.90
CA GLY A 33 12.94 -4.18 8.45
C GLY A 33 14.26 -4.12 7.69
N PHE A 34 14.26 -4.43 6.39
CA PHE A 34 15.51 -4.66 5.65
C PHE A 34 16.02 -3.44 4.87
N ASN A 35 15.12 -2.50 4.54
CA ASN A 35 15.43 -1.38 3.65
C ASN A 35 15.55 -0.03 4.37
N GLU A 36 15.50 0.00 5.71
CA GLU A 36 15.52 1.21 6.55
C GLU A 36 14.96 2.43 5.82
N LEU A 37 13.67 2.38 5.45
CA LEU A 37 13.08 3.42 4.60
C LEU A 37 13.27 4.79 5.26
N GLN A 38 14.15 5.61 4.70
CA GLN A 38 14.38 6.98 5.14
C GLN A 38 13.44 7.90 4.37
N ILE A 39 12.54 8.56 5.10
CA ILE A 39 11.60 9.53 4.54
C ILE A 39 12.05 10.90 5.01
N GLU A 40 12.54 11.71 4.08
CA GLU A 40 12.94 13.09 4.31
C GLU A 40 11.89 14.04 3.73
N GLY A 41 11.77 15.26 4.26
CA GLY A 41 10.85 16.26 3.70
C GLY A 41 9.36 16.05 4.04
N SER A 42 9.03 15.07 4.89
CA SER A 42 7.64 14.77 5.29
C SER A 42 6.94 15.95 5.99
N GLU A 43 7.71 16.84 6.61
CA GLU A 43 7.26 18.08 7.22
C GLU A 43 6.66 19.07 6.22
N ILE A 44 7.04 18.99 4.95
CA ILE A 44 6.47 19.82 3.87
C ILE A 44 4.98 19.51 3.73
N ILE A 45 4.60 18.23 3.82
CA ILE A 45 3.22 17.76 3.67
C ILE A 45 2.30 18.39 4.73
N LYS A 46 2.79 18.59 5.96
CA LYS A 46 2.02 19.21 7.05
C LYS A 46 1.68 20.68 6.80
N ASN A 47 2.43 21.35 5.93
CA ASN A 47 2.26 22.77 5.62
C ASN A 47 1.56 22.99 4.26
N LEU A 48 1.17 21.92 3.55
CA LEU A 48 0.46 22.04 2.28
C LEU A 48 -0.98 22.51 2.50
N PRO A 49 -1.57 23.25 1.53
CA PRO A 49 -2.97 23.61 1.57
C PRO A 49 -3.87 22.38 1.45
N ASP A 50 -5.07 22.44 2.04
CA ASP A 50 -6.02 21.31 2.07
C ASP A 50 -6.52 20.89 0.68
N THR A 51 -6.38 21.75 -0.34
CA THR A 51 -6.90 21.51 -1.69
C THR A 51 -5.95 22.01 -2.77
N ASN A 52 -6.15 21.52 -4.00
CA ASN A 52 -5.40 21.93 -5.21
C ASN A 52 -3.89 21.64 -5.15
N VAL A 53 -3.52 20.53 -4.52
CA VAL A 53 -2.14 20.02 -4.47
C VAL A 53 -1.98 18.88 -5.47
N LEU A 54 -0.96 18.98 -6.33
CA LEU A 54 -0.58 17.91 -7.25
C LEU A 54 0.64 17.15 -6.69
N PHE A 55 0.43 15.89 -6.33
CA PHE A 55 1.52 14.98 -5.97
C PHE A 55 2.06 14.31 -7.24
N ILE A 56 3.37 14.42 -7.46
CA ILE A 56 4.06 13.79 -8.59
C ILE A 56 5.05 12.77 -8.02
N SER A 57 4.97 11.55 -8.51
CA SER A 57 5.88 10.47 -8.14
C SER A 57 6.29 9.65 -9.37
N ASN A 58 7.40 8.94 -9.26
CA ASN A 58 7.93 8.11 -10.33
C ASN A 58 7.08 6.84 -10.54
N HIS A 59 6.82 6.47 -11.80
CA HIS A 59 5.97 5.30 -12.14
C HIS A 59 6.48 3.96 -11.58
N GLN A 60 7.77 3.81 -11.30
CA GLN A 60 8.30 2.58 -10.74
C GLN A 60 8.15 2.50 -9.22
N THR A 61 8.19 3.64 -8.53
CA THR A 61 8.24 3.69 -7.07
C THR A 61 6.99 4.29 -6.42
N TYR A 62 6.05 4.84 -7.19
CA TYR A 62 4.87 5.51 -6.64
C TYR A 62 4.04 4.66 -5.67
N PHE A 63 4.02 3.34 -5.88
CA PHE A 63 3.36 2.44 -4.94
C PHE A 63 4.02 2.48 -3.57
N ALA A 64 5.35 2.52 -3.50
CA ALA A 64 6.08 2.61 -2.24
C ALA A 64 5.83 3.97 -1.57
N ASP A 65 5.83 5.07 -2.33
CA ASP A 65 5.57 6.41 -1.81
C ASP A 65 4.17 6.49 -1.17
N VAL A 66 3.14 5.97 -1.84
CA VAL A 66 1.77 5.91 -1.29
C VAL A 66 1.70 5.01 -0.05
N ILE A 67 2.36 3.84 -0.07
CA ILE A 67 2.36 2.91 1.07
C ILE A 67 3.10 3.51 2.28
N ALA A 68 4.15 4.29 2.04
CA ALA A 68 4.97 4.92 3.08
C ALA A 68 4.25 6.12 3.75
N MET A 69 3.32 6.76 3.04
CA MET A 69 2.50 7.85 3.56
C MET A 69 1.30 7.39 4.43
N ILE A 70 0.94 6.10 4.38
CA ILE A 70 -0.15 5.49 5.17
C ILE A 70 0.37 5.02 6.53
#